data_AF-A0A8J5TZY4-F1
#
_entry.id   AF-A0A8J5TZY4-F1
#
_cell.length_a   1.000
_cell.length_b   1.000
_cell.length_c   1.000
_cell.angle_alpha   90.00
_cell.angle_beta   90.00
_cell.angle_gamma   90.00
#
_symmetry.space_group_name_H-M   'P 1'
#
loop_
_entity.id
_entity.type
_entity.pdbx_description
1 polymer ?
#
loop_
_entity_poly.entity_id
_entity_poly.type
_entity_poly.pdbx_seq_one_letter_code
_entity_poly.pdbx_strand_id
1 'polypeptide(L)'
;MVLSKQTTEERLCSRCKSLDLDNILSGRWTNVECRQPVAFFGKRSAVLHDEGCPLCQALFSIAAGEHNTWPRRREDKFCMFAIPSQLAYRGAKLTFSSDGEMGDRVLGRAKDQRDSTWLIIRNQPRSIDQPLWYNIIPTSAHNFSCLAELSDAFNGVGQRVRLINPANVDFEAVKRWLAHCTGVHGELCNPGEGERSLPKGLAVINCTTRKLEPLPTGVKFAALSYVWGDSASANESYPSTSVFPQTIEDTITVALQVGINFLWVDRYCVPQQECPEKREQIQKMHKIYREADLTIIAAAGDGPDYGLPGISTPRVSAPSVDLRLGAHRLVSTGRSAQEAIRNTTWASRAWTFQEGLVSRRKLVFTDEQVYLHCMEREFRETIEQDFDLLAQTDTPDLCNPFQCRILHLIPDNVGAKGVHSLTGDFSERKITYQSDTLNAFLGILNLFQDAFPDAFRHLWGQPIPYSNDNSIGDAVVSALNWGIIGPAQRRPDFPSWSWIGWKGKAYSTINISHKEDVTASLLLVDGTAIEDANALRDLNTFQRISPMLSKYILIEAQTVHIWNWVIIFWGTGLFV
;
A
#
# COMPACT_ATOMS: atom_id res chain seq x y z
N MET A 1 22.75 24.98 8.88
CA MET A 1 23.22 25.62 10.13
C MET A 1 23.83 24.53 11.00
N VAL A 2 25.16 24.54 11.15
CA VAL A 2 25.94 23.48 11.82
C VAL A 2 25.69 23.56 13.33
N LEU A 3 24.94 22.61 13.89
CA LEU A 3 24.75 22.48 15.33
C LEU A 3 26.06 22.01 15.97
N SER A 4 26.46 22.72 17.02
CA SER A 4 27.69 22.56 17.77
C SER A 4 27.81 21.18 18.42
N LYS A 5 29.06 20.71 18.53
CA LYS A 5 29.52 19.50 19.23
C LYS A 5 29.33 19.60 20.75
N GLN A 6 28.11 19.76 21.25
CA GLN A 6 27.77 19.40 22.63
C GLN A 6 27.25 17.96 22.62
N THR A 7 27.91 17.09 23.37
CA THR A 7 27.61 15.66 23.47
C THR A 7 26.14 15.47 23.87
N THR A 8 25.38 14.78 23.02
CA THR A 8 23.93 14.56 23.15
C THR A 8 23.54 13.88 24.47
N GLU A 9 24.50 13.26 25.16
CA GLU A 9 24.37 12.58 26.45
C GLU A 9 24.04 13.49 27.64
N GLU A 10 24.60 14.71 27.70
CA GLU A 10 24.39 15.61 28.84
C GLU A 10 22.91 16.00 28.98
N ARG A 11 22.22 16.03 27.83
CA ARG A 11 20.80 16.37 27.68
C ARG A 11 19.84 15.20 27.90
N LEU A 12 20.33 13.99 28.19
CA LEU A 12 19.45 12.86 28.47
C LEU A 12 18.75 13.02 29.83
N CYS A 13 17.45 12.72 29.86
CA CYS A 13 16.70 12.61 31.11
C CYS A 13 17.15 11.37 31.91
N SER A 14 16.84 11.34 33.22
CA SER A 14 17.25 10.25 34.12
C SER A 14 16.87 8.85 33.62
N ARG A 15 15.69 8.71 33.01
CA ARG A 15 15.22 7.44 32.41
C ARG A 15 16.04 7.01 31.19
N CYS A 16 16.41 7.96 30.33
CA CYS A 16 17.24 7.63 29.17
C CYS A 16 18.69 7.34 29.57
N LYS A 17 19.18 8.00 30.63
CA LYS A 17 20.51 7.71 31.23
C LYS A 17 20.58 6.33 31.89
N SER A 18 19.46 5.77 32.35
CA SER A 18 19.44 4.43 32.95
C SER A 18 19.39 3.28 31.95
N LEU A 19 19.33 3.56 30.64
CA LEU A 19 19.40 2.52 29.60
C LEU A 19 20.84 2.08 29.41
N ASP A 20 21.11 0.79 29.63
CA ASP A 20 22.40 0.17 29.34
C ASP A 20 22.51 -0.11 27.83
N LEU A 21 22.78 0.95 27.05
CA LEU A 21 22.85 0.86 25.59
C LEU A 21 23.99 -0.05 25.11
N ASP A 22 25.11 -0.06 25.82
CA ASP A 22 26.24 -0.96 25.52
C ASP A 22 25.80 -2.41 25.57
N ASN A 23 25.10 -2.81 26.63
CA ASN A 23 24.55 -4.16 26.71
C ASN A 23 23.46 -4.35 25.63
N ILE A 24 22.48 -3.45 25.53
CA ILE A 24 21.36 -3.48 24.55
C ILE A 24 21.86 -3.76 23.13
N LEU A 25 22.86 -3.02 22.67
CA LEU A 25 23.31 -3.03 21.28
C LEU A 25 24.39 -4.07 21.00
N SER A 26 25.12 -4.54 22.02
CA SER A 26 26.18 -5.56 21.86
C SER A 26 25.72 -6.90 21.29
N GLY A 27 24.41 -7.14 21.19
CA GLY A 27 23.83 -8.40 20.72
C GLY A 27 24.04 -9.58 21.69
N ARG A 28 24.63 -9.36 22.87
CA ARG A 28 24.88 -10.39 23.91
C ARG A 28 23.64 -10.76 24.72
N TRP A 29 22.46 -10.33 24.31
CA TRP A 29 21.20 -10.61 25.02
C TRP A 29 20.94 -12.11 25.03
N THR A 30 20.93 -12.67 26.23
CA THR A 30 20.65 -14.07 26.53
C THR A 30 19.21 -14.49 26.25
N ASN A 31 18.37 -13.57 25.74
CA ASN A 31 16.96 -13.80 25.40
C ASN A 31 16.84 -14.02 23.89
N VAL A 32 17.25 -15.22 23.46
CA VAL A 32 17.41 -15.70 22.07
C VAL A 32 16.13 -15.56 21.22
N GLU A 33 14.99 -15.24 21.84
CA GLU A 33 13.66 -15.26 21.22
C GLU A 33 12.94 -13.90 21.28
N CYS A 34 13.64 -12.82 21.65
CA CYS A 34 13.06 -11.46 21.77
C CYS A 34 11.80 -11.40 22.65
N ARG A 35 11.70 -12.28 23.66
CA ARG A 35 10.43 -12.54 24.37
C ARG A 35 10.01 -11.45 25.36
N GLN A 36 10.96 -10.62 25.81
CA GLN A 36 10.71 -9.61 26.81
C GLN A 36 11.25 -8.24 26.37
N PRO A 37 10.57 -7.13 26.75
CA PRO A 37 11.10 -5.81 26.49
C PRO A 37 12.42 -5.55 27.22
N VAL A 38 13.34 -4.86 26.55
CA VAL A 38 14.62 -4.40 27.15
C VAL A 38 14.45 -3.16 28.01
N ALA A 39 13.35 -2.41 27.84
CA ALA A 39 13.00 -1.28 28.69
C ALA A 39 11.50 -0.97 28.68
N PHE A 40 10.99 -0.40 29.78
CA PHE A 40 9.61 0.06 29.93
C PHE A 40 9.57 1.58 30.13
N PHE A 41 8.71 2.26 29.37
CA PHE A 41 8.62 3.73 29.38
C PHE A 41 7.34 4.27 30.02
N GLY A 42 6.39 3.39 30.37
CA GLY A 42 5.10 3.79 30.94
C GLY A 42 4.20 4.45 29.90
N LYS A 43 3.26 5.30 30.32
CA LYS A 43 2.25 5.92 29.42
C LYS A 43 2.91 6.77 28.31
N ARG A 44 2.27 6.92 27.14
CA ARG A 44 2.76 7.81 26.06
C ARG A 44 3.11 9.23 26.52
N SER A 45 2.26 9.82 27.36
CA SER A 45 2.50 11.14 27.96
C SER A 45 3.78 11.17 28.79
N ALA A 46 4.22 10.02 29.31
CA ALA A 46 5.48 9.88 30.01
C ALA A 46 6.67 9.67 29.07
N VAL A 47 6.51 9.06 27.89
CA VAL A 47 7.54 9.09 26.83
C VAL A 47 7.85 10.55 26.45
N LEU A 48 6.80 11.39 26.40
CA LEU A 48 6.84 12.84 26.13
C LEU A 48 7.31 13.73 27.30
N HIS A 49 7.67 13.18 28.47
CA HIS A 49 7.89 14.01 29.66
C HIS A 49 9.04 15.03 29.58
N ASP A 50 9.96 14.87 28.63
CA ASP A 50 11.12 15.74 28.51
C ASP A 50 11.43 16.07 27.04
N GLU A 51 10.85 17.16 26.56
CA GLU A 51 11.15 17.73 25.23
C GLU A 51 12.61 18.19 25.10
N GLY A 52 13.37 18.29 26.19
CA GLY A 52 14.81 18.56 26.15
C GLY A 52 15.67 17.33 25.86
N CYS A 53 15.12 16.12 26.08
CA CYS A 53 15.83 14.85 25.94
C CYS A 53 15.82 14.32 24.49
N PRO A 54 16.98 14.25 23.83
CA PRO A 54 17.07 13.89 22.42
C PRO A 54 16.69 12.42 22.15
N LEU A 55 16.95 11.50 23.08
CA LEU A 55 16.49 10.11 22.95
C LEU A 55 14.96 10.00 23.13
N CYS A 56 14.35 10.74 24.06
CA CYS A 56 12.88 10.78 24.18
C CYS A 56 12.23 11.30 22.89
N GLN A 57 12.79 12.35 22.29
CA GLN A 57 12.29 12.91 21.02
C GLN A 57 12.38 11.89 19.88
N ALA A 58 13.51 11.18 19.75
CA ALA A 58 13.68 10.13 18.76
C ALA A 58 12.71 8.97 18.93
N LEU A 59 12.57 8.46 20.17
CA LEU A 59 11.62 7.40 20.49
C LEU A 59 10.17 7.84 20.24
N PHE A 60 9.84 9.10 20.54
CA PHE A 60 8.52 9.64 20.24
C PHE A 60 8.25 9.76 18.74
N SER A 61 9.22 10.25 17.96
CA SER A 61 9.12 10.34 16.50
C SER A 61 8.80 8.98 15.87
N ILE A 62 9.42 7.91 16.37
CA ILE A 62 9.19 6.55 15.91
C ILE A 62 7.86 5.97 16.42
N ALA A 63 7.52 6.17 17.69
CA ALA A 63 6.23 5.73 18.26
C ALA A 63 5.02 6.55 17.74
N ALA A 64 5.28 7.72 17.17
CA ALA A 64 4.28 8.51 16.47
C ALA A 64 3.95 7.92 15.08
N GLY A 65 4.78 7.05 14.50
CA GLY A 65 4.47 6.36 13.24
C GLY A 65 3.30 5.38 13.33
N GLU A 66 3.14 4.66 14.45
CA GLU A 66 2.27 3.47 14.61
C GLU A 66 0.73 3.66 14.50
N HIS A 67 0.20 4.63 13.76
CA HIS A 67 -1.24 4.90 13.71
C HIS A 67 -1.93 4.00 12.67
N ASN A 68 -2.69 2.96 13.09
CA ASN A 68 -4.13 2.85 12.75
C ASN A 68 -4.89 1.55 13.09
N THR A 69 -4.33 0.48 13.64
CA THR A 69 -5.14 -0.75 13.78
C THR A 69 -6.07 -0.77 15.00
N TRP A 70 -5.90 0.13 15.99
CA TRP A 70 -6.73 0.17 17.19
C TRP A 70 -7.01 1.61 17.69
N PRO A 71 -8.23 1.91 18.20
CA PRO A 71 -8.54 3.20 18.81
C PRO A 71 -7.69 3.42 20.06
N ARG A 72 -6.73 4.35 19.95
CA ARG A 72 -5.72 4.65 20.98
C ARG A 72 -6.37 5.27 22.21
N ARG A 73 -6.00 4.81 23.41
CA ARG A 73 -6.41 5.43 24.68
C ARG A 73 -5.22 6.20 25.27
N ARG A 74 -5.48 7.31 25.97
CA ARG A 74 -4.45 8.10 26.70
C ARG A 74 -3.66 7.28 27.75
N GLU A 75 -4.07 6.04 28.01
CA GLU A 75 -3.53 5.16 29.04
C GLU A 75 -2.55 4.11 28.52
N ASP A 76 -2.35 4.02 27.20
CA ASP A 76 -1.48 3.01 26.60
C ASP A 76 -0.03 3.22 27.09
N LYS A 77 0.54 2.16 27.68
CA LYS A 77 1.93 2.11 28.16
C LYS A 77 2.84 1.63 27.02
N PHE A 78 4.09 2.06 26.98
CA PHE A 78 5.06 1.69 25.94
C PHE A 78 6.27 0.95 26.51
N CYS A 79 6.82 0.05 25.70
CA CYS A 79 8.05 -0.69 25.98
C CYS A 79 8.94 -0.78 24.73
N MET A 80 10.22 -1.07 24.93
CA MET A 80 11.23 -1.20 23.86
C MET A 80 11.70 -2.63 23.74
N PHE A 81 11.86 -3.08 22.50
CA PHE A 81 12.44 -4.38 22.15
C PHE A 81 13.74 -4.15 21.38
N ALA A 82 14.73 -5.00 21.62
CA ALA A 82 15.94 -5.10 20.83
C ALA A 82 15.85 -6.38 19.98
N ILE A 83 15.96 -6.24 18.67
CA ILE A 83 15.78 -7.35 17.72
C ILE A 83 16.98 -7.38 16.76
N PRO A 84 17.61 -8.55 16.54
CA PRO A 84 18.60 -8.72 15.47
C PRO A 84 18.01 -8.38 14.10
N SER A 85 18.77 -7.69 13.24
CA SER A 85 18.29 -7.24 11.93
C SER A 85 17.83 -8.39 11.04
N GLN A 86 18.44 -9.58 11.15
CA GLN A 86 18.02 -10.79 10.44
C GLN A 86 16.63 -11.28 10.87
N LEU A 87 16.28 -11.14 12.15
CA LEU A 87 14.95 -11.49 12.65
C LEU A 87 13.93 -10.42 12.29
N ALA A 88 14.31 -9.13 12.39
CA ALA A 88 13.51 -8.03 11.84
C ALA A 88 13.20 -8.24 10.34
N TYR A 89 14.13 -8.88 9.63
CA TYR A 89 14.07 -9.17 8.21
C TYR A 89 13.25 -10.41 7.82
N ARG A 90 13.44 -11.57 8.47
CA ARG A 90 12.85 -12.87 8.03
C ARG A 90 11.34 -12.98 8.19
N GLY A 91 10.67 -11.97 8.71
CA GLY A 91 9.22 -12.04 8.84
C GLY A 91 8.71 -13.14 9.77
N ALA A 92 9.58 -13.77 10.56
CA ALA A 92 9.24 -14.88 11.44
C ALA A 92 8.05 -14.50 12.34
N LYS A 93 6.87 -15.10 12.15
CA LYS A 93 5.76 -14.92 13.08
C LYS A 93 6.23 -15.35 14.47
N LEU A 94 6.58 -14.39 15.33
CA LEU A 94 6.88 -14.69 16.72
C LEU A 94 5.53 -14.96 17.38
N THR A 95 5.09 -16.22 17.40
CA THR A 95 3.88 -16.62 18.12
C THR A 95 4.24 -16.91 19.57
N PHE A 96 3.60 -16.20 20.49
CA PHE A 96 3.77 -16.36 21.93
C PHE A 96 2.69 -17.30 22.48
N SER A 97 3.07 -18.48 22.97
CA SER A 97 2.19 -19.34 23.78
C SER A 97 2.35 -18.99 25.26
N SER A 98 1.31 -19.26 26.07
CA SER A 98 1.32 -19.06 27.53
C SER A 98 2.33 -19.93 28.27
N ASP A 99 2.82 -20.99 27.61
CA ASP A 99 3.53 -22.09 28.25
C ASP A 99 5.04 -22.06 27.94
N GLY A 100 5.50 -21.05 27.18
CA GLY A 100 6.91 -20.87 26.86
C GLY A 100 7.47 -21.85 25.82
N GLU A 101 6.68 -22.79 25.30
CA GLU A 101 7.05 -23.65 24.19
C GLU A 101 6.58 -23.08 22.85
N MET A 102 7.54 -22.89 21.94
CA MET A 102 7.31 -22.44 20.57
C MET A 102 7.24 -23.67 19.65
N GLY A 103 6.26 -23.71 18.75
CA GLY A 103 6.29 -24.67 17.64
C GLY A 103 7.46 -24.31 16.71
N ASP A 104 8.40 -25.23 16.57
CA ASP A 104 9.63 -25.08 15.78
C ASP A 104 9.35 -24.73 14.31
N ARG A 105 9.41 -23.43 13.98
CA ARG A 105 9.81 -22.94 12.64
C ARG A 105 10.54 -21.60 12.73
N VAL A 106 11.54 -21.47 13.60
CA VAL A 106 12.63 -20.48 13.39
C VAL A 106 13.61 -21.12 12.42
N LEU A 107 13.44 -20.84 11.13
CA LEU A 107 14.48 -21.14 10.15
C LEU A 107 15.67 -20.24 10.45
N GLY A 108 16.78 -20.83 10.91
CA GLY A 108 18.12 -20.24 10.91
C GLY A 108 18.61 -19.68 12.23
N ARG A 109 19.48 -20.45 12.88
CA ARG A 109 20.45 -19.96 13.86
C ARG A 109 21.60 -19.27 13.09
N ALA A 110 21.82 -17.98 13.27
CA ALA A 110 23.14 -17.41 13.06
C ALA A 110 23.89 -17.49 14.40
N LYS A 111 24.45 -18.67 14.71
CA LYS A 111 25.50 -18.76 15.71
C LYS A 111 26.70 -18.00 15.12
N ASP A 112 27.21 -17.00 15.85
CA ASP A 112 28.54 -16.41 15.68
C ASP A 112 28.73 -15.23 14.71
N GLN A 113 27.68 -14.54 14.25
CA GLN A 113 27.86 -13.33 13.45
C GLN A 113 27.25 -12.08 14.10
N ARG A 114 28.02 -10.99 14.14
CA ARG A 114 27.58 -9.68 14.67
C ARG A 114 26.51 -9.09 13.75
N ASP A 115 25.26 -9.37 14.07
CA ASP A 115 24.08 -8.78 13.42
C ASP A 115 23.80 -7.37 13.99
N SER A 116 23.24 -6.47 13.19
CA SER A 116 22.86 -5.13 13.68
C SER A 116 21.66 -5.25 14.65
N THR A 117 21.68 -4.56 15.78
CA THR A 117 20.55 -4.54 16.74
C THR A 117 19.59 -3.40 16.42
N TRP A 118 18.31 -3.71 16.25
CA TRP A 118 17.24 -2.75 15.97
C TRP A 118 16.36 -2.56 17.21
N LEU A 119 16.07 -1.31 17.53
CA LEU A 119 15.22 -0.90 18.65
C LEU A 119 13.82 -0.53 18.14
N ILE A 120 12.82 -1.23 18.66
CA ILE A 120 11.41 -1.05 18.30
C ILE A 120 10.63 -0.63 19.55
N ILE A 121 9.74 0.35 19.42
CA ILE A 121 8.84 0.80 20.49
C ILE A 121 7.43 0.28 20.22
N ARG A 122 6.77 -0.30 21.24
CA ARG A 122 5.40 -0.86 21.15
C ARG A 122 4.54 -0.52 22.36
N ASN A 123 3.22 -0.62 22.20
CA ASN A 123 2.27 -0.65 23.30
C ASN A 123 2.40 -1.92 24.16
N GLN A 124 2.33 -1.76 25.48
CA GLN A 124 2.27 -2.79 26.50
C GLN A 124 0.80 -3.24 26.69
N PRO A 125 0.52 -4.53 26.92
CA PRO A 125 -0.83 -5.03 27.08
C PRO A 125 -1.32 -4.88 28.53
N ARG A 126 -2.63 -5.05 28.75
CA ARG A 126 -3.27 -4.82 30.05
C ARG A 126 -3.07 -5.92 31.10
N SER A 127 -2.67 -7.14 30.76
CA SER A 127 -2.37 -8.20 31.74
C SER A 127 -1.14 -9.02 31.34
N ILE A 128 -0.21 -9.24 32.27
CA ILE A 128 0.94 -10.13 32.11
C ILE A 128 0.51 -11.61 32.02
N ASP A 129 -0.69 -11.94 32.54
CA ASP A 129 -1.17 -13.32 32.72
C ASP A 129 -2.14 -13.84 31.65
N GLN A 130 -2.32 -13.11 30.53
CA GLN A 130 -3.04 -13.65 29.36
C GLN A 130 -2.08 -13.77 28.18
N PRO A 131 -2.08 -14.88 27.43
CA PRO A 131 -1.27 -15.04 26.23
C PRO A 131 -1.74 -14.01 25.20
N LEU A 132 -1.07 -12.87 25.18
CA LEU A 132 -1.21 -11.93 24.09
C LEU A 132 -0.29 -12.42 22.99
N TRP A 133 -0.93 -12.84 21.90
CA TRP A 133 -0.35 -13.02 20.60
C TRP A 133 0.30 -11.69 20.18
N TYR A 134 1.51 -11.44 20.67
CA TYR A 134 2.38 -10.47 20.06
C TYR A 134 2.77 -11.07 18.73
N ASN A 135 1.93 -10.83 17.73
CA ASN A 135 2.38 -10.83 16.37
C ASN A 135 3.40 -9.68 16.25
N ILE A 136 4.59 -9.81 16.86
CA ILE A 136 5.81 -9.27 16.27
C ILE A 136 5.93 -10.13 15.03
N ILE A 137 5.17 -9.76 14.01
CA ILE A 137 5.37 -10.25 12.67
C ILE A 137 6.46 -9.29 12.20
N PRO A 138 7.72 -9.72 12.06
CA PRO A 138 8.76 -8.89 11.48
C PRO A 138 8.40 -8.47 10.06
N THR A 139 7.45 -9.14 9.40
CA THR A 139 6.86 -8.63 8.15
C THR A 139 6.16 -7.28 8.35
N SER A 140 5.73 -6.97 9.57
CA SER A 140 5.22 -5.67 10.01
C SER A 140 6.32 -4.73 10.50
N ALA A 141 7.53 -5.18 10.84
CA ALA A 141 8.66 -4.26 11.09
C ALA A 141 8.98 -3.43 9.83
N HIS A 142 8.71 -3.98 8.65
CA HIS A 142 8.61 -3.23 7.38
C HIS A 142 7.44 -2.25 7.30
N ASN A 143 6.64 -2.05 8.34
CA ASN A 143 5.58 -1.04 8.38
C ASN A 143 5.83 0.02 9.47
N PHE A 144 6.92 -0.09 10.23
CA PHE A 144 7.22 0.85 11.31
C PHE A 144 8.60 1.50 11.14
N SER A 145 8.75 2.66 11.77
CA SER A 145 10.06 3.27 11.99
C SER A 145 10.78 2.55 13.13
N CYS A 146 12.10 2.43 13.08
CA CYS A 146 12.94 1.83 14.12
C CYS A 146 14.17 2.71 14.36
N LEU A 147 14.81 2.60 15.53
CA LEU A 147 16.19 3.07 15.70
C LEU A 147 17.12 1.89 15.47
N ALA A 148 18.21 2.08 14.76
CA ALA A 148 19.28 1.10 14.74
C ALA A 148 20.64 1.79 14.85
N GLU A 149 21.64 1.03 15.30
CA GLU A 149 23.00 1.51 15.36
C GLU A 149 23.60 1.62 13.95
N LEU A 150 24.16 2.79 13.65
CA LEU A 150 24.89 3.04 12.41
C LEU A 150 26.22 2.28 12.46
N SER A 151 26.42 1.36 11.52
CA SER A 151 27.67 0.61 11.34
C SER A 151 28.38 1.00 10.04
N ASP A 152 29.63 1.43 10.16
CA ASP A 152 30.47 1.82 9.01
C ASP A 152 30.86 0.60 8.15
N ALA A 153 30.99 -0.60 8.74
CA ALA A 153 31.32 -1.83 8.02
C ALA A 153 30.05 -2.67 7.75
N PHE A 154 29.87 -3.07 6.49
CA PHE A 154 28.90 -4.12 6.13
C PHE A 154 29.62 -5.46 6.18
N ASN A 155 29.30 -6.29 7.18
CA ASN A 155 29.99 -7.56 7.37
C ASN A 155 29.45 -8.68 6.46
N GLY A 156 28.60 -8.36 5.46
CA GLY A 156 27.97 -9.33 4.56
C GLY A 156 26.91 -10.19 5.25
N VAL A 157 26.27 -9.65 6.29
CA VAL A 157 25.35 -10.40 7.15
C VAL A 157 24.19 -9.51 7.57
N GLY A 158 22.97 -9.85 7.13
CA GLY A 158 21.73 -9.20 7.56
C GLY A 158 21.43 -7.86 6.88
N GLN A 159 20.92 -6.90 7.67
CA GLN A 159 20.61 -5.54 7.23
C GLN A 159 21.37 -4.52 8.10
N ARG A 160 21.72 -3.39 7.51
CA ARG A 160 22.22 -2.23 8.25
C ARG A 160 21.46 -0.98 7.87
N VAL A 161 21.41 -0.06 8.83
CA VAL A 161 20.96 1.31 8.56
C VAL A 161 22.11 2.12 7.99
N ARG A 162 21.78 3.06 7.10
CA ARG A 162 22.72 4.03 6.56
C ARG A 162 22.09 5.41 6.52
N LEU A 163 22.94 6.42 6.47
CA LEU A 163 22.51 7.80 6.24
C LEU A 163 22.23 7.99 4.75
N ILE A 164 21.16 8.72 4.46
CA ILE A 164 20.79 9.10 3.09
C ILE A 164 21.34 10.50 2.79
N ASN A 165 21.71 10.75 1.53
CA ASN A 165 22.05 12.09 1.09
C ASN A 165 20.74 12.86 0.81
N PRO A 166 20.46 13.97 1.52
CA PRO A 166 19.22 14.72 1.29
C PRO A 166 19.11 15.30 -0.12
N ALA A 167 20.24 15.56 -0.79
CA ALA A 167 20.27 16.19 -2.11
C ALA A 167 20.18 15.19 -3.26
N ASN A 168 20.58 13.93 -3.06
CA ASN A 168 20.73 12.98 -4.17
C ASN A 168 20.22 11.59 -3.79
N VAL A 169 19.47 10.98 -4.70
CA VAL A 169 19.09 9.57 -4.66
C VAL A 169 20.28 8.68 -5.02
N ASP A 170 20.46 7.61 -4.26
CA ASP A 170 21.43 6.55 -4.61
C ASP A 170 20.85 5.61 -5.69
N PHE A 171 21.09 5.93 -6.96
CA PHE A 171 20.63 5.11 -8.08
C PHE A 171 21.31 3.74 -8.19
N GLU A 172 22.50 3.55 -7.60
CA GLU A 172 23.14 2.23 -7.56
C GLU A 172 22.41 1.29 -6.59
N ALA A 173 21.90 1.82 -5.48
CA ALA A 173 20.97 1.08 -4.63
C ALA A 173 19.68 0.72 -5.38
N VAL A 174 19.07 1.69 -6.09
CA VAL A 174 17.83 1.46 -6.86
C VAL A 174 18.03 0.38 -7.93
N LYS A 175 19.12 0.44 -8.70
CA LYS A 175 19.46 -0.58 -9.71
C LYS A 175 19.62 -1.95 -9.09
N ARG A 176 20.29 -2.07 -7.93
CA ARG A 176 20.42 -3.35 -7.20
C ARG A 176 19.07 -3.91 -6.77
N TRP A 177 18.17 -3.07 -6.24
CA TRP A 177 16.82 -3.51 -5.87
C TRP A 177 16.02 -4.03 -7.07
N LEU A 178 16.08 -3.30 -8.19
CA LEU A 178 15.43 -3.71 -9.44
C LEU A 178 16.02 -5.02 -9.97
N ALA A 179 17.35 -5.14 -9.99
CA ALA A 179 18.06 -6.34 -10.44
C ALA A 179 17.69 -7.56 -9.61
N HIS A 180 17.65 -7.44 -8.28
CA HIS A 180 17.20 -8.51 -7.39
C HIS A 180 15.76 -8.92 -7.69
N CYS A 181 14.85 -7.95 -7.81
CA CYS A 181 13.46 -8.24 -8.17
C CYS A 181 13.33 -8.92 -9.54
N THR A 182 14.14 -8.57 -10.54
CA THR A 182 14.08 -9.21 -11.87
C THR A 182 14.79 -10.56 -11.93
N GLY A 183 15.80 -10.78 -11.10
CA GLY A 183 16.65 -11.98 -11.15
C GLY A 183 16.26 -13.07 -10.16
N VAL A 184 15.55 -12.74 -9.07
CA VAL A 184 15.27 -13.67 -7.97
C VAL A 184 13.78 -13.94 -7.79
N HIS A 185 12.92 -12.92 -7.90
CA HIS A 185 11.48 -13.06 -7.62
C HIS A 185 10.74 -13.85 -8.70
N GLY A 186 9.60 -14.43 -8.32
CA GLY A 186 8.79 -15.30 -9.17
C GLY A 186 7.87 -14.58 -10.16
N GLU A 187 6.90 -15.34 -10.68
CA GLU A 187 5.98 -14.90 -11.75
C GLU A 187 5.12 -13.67 -11.40
N LEU A 188 4.92 -13.40 -10.11
CA LEU A 188 4.17 -12.22 -9.67
C LEU A 188 4.92 -10.92 -10.03
N CYS A 189 6.24 -10.92 -9.87
CA CYS A 189 7.10 -9.80 -10.27
C CYS A 189 7.51 -9.91 -11.75
N ASN A 190 7.72 -11.13 -12.23
CA ASN A 190 8.28 -11.46 -13.54
C ASN A 190 7.38 -12.44 -14.29
N PRO A 191 6.17 -12.02 -14.71
CA PRO A 191 5.35 -12.85 -15.58
C PRO A 191 6.15 -13.14 -16.85
N GLY A 192 6.07 -14.38 -17.34
CA GLY A 192 6.85 -14.85 -18.48
C GLY A 192 6.63 -14.03 -19.76
N GLU A 193 7.39 -14.36 -20.81
CA GLU A 193 7.37 -13.67 -22.11
C GLU A 193 6.06 -13.92 -22.87
N GLY A 194 4.98 -13.29 -22.41
CA GLY A 194 3.71 -13.13 -23.12
C GLY A 194 3.62 -11.78 -23.81
N GLU A 195 2.78 -11.69 -24.85
CA GLU A 195 2.47 -10.41 -25.49
C GLU A 195 1.79 -9.48 -24.47
N ARG A 196 2.40 -8.32 -24.20
CA ARG A 196 1.83 -7.34 -23.27
C ARG A 196 0.45 -6.93 -23.77
N SER A 197 -0.56 -6.96 -22.90
CA SER A 197 -1.93 -6.56 -23.23
C SER A 197 -2.10 -5.03 -23.22
N LEU A 198 -1.26 -4.32 -24.00
CA LEU A 198 -1.30 -2.86 -24.10
C LEU A 198 -2.32 -2.40 -25.15
N PRO A 199 -2.88 -1.18 -25.01
CA PRO A 199 -3.65 -0.55 -26.08
C PRO A 199 -2.82 -0.44 -27.37
N LYS A 200 -3.46 -0.63 -28.53
CA LYS A 200 -2.78 -0.51 -29.82
C LYS A 200 -2.23 0.91 -29.99
N GLY A 201 -0.98 1.03 -30.42
CA GLY A 201 -0.35 2.33 -30.68
C GLY A 201 -0.19 3.20 -29.44
N LEU A 202 0.03 2.59 -28.26
CA LEU A 202 0.30 3.32 -27.03
C LEU A 202 1.41 4.36 -27.24
N ALA A 203 1.07 5.64 -27.10
CA ALA A 203 2.03 6.74 -27.20
C ALA A 203 2.84 6.84 -25.91
N VAL A 204 4.14 7.11 -26.04
CA VAL A 204 5.08 7.29 -24.93
C VAL A 204 6.05 8.41 -25.24
N ILE A 205 6.59 9.04 -24.21
CA ILE A 205 7.66 10.02 -24.33
C ILE A 205 8.98 9.27 -24.44
N ASN A 206 9.72 9.48 -25.52
CA ASN A 206 11.11 9.07 -25.61
C ASN A 206 11.95 10.03 -24.75
N CYS A 207 12.49 9.52 -23.65
CA CYS A 207 13.21 10.28 -22.63
C CYS A 207 14.45 11.00 -23.19
N THR A 208 15.04 10.50 -24.28
CA THR A 208 16.23 11.11 -24.91
C THR A 208 15.84 12.22 -25.88
N THR A 209 14.88 11.96 -26.76
CA THR A 209 14.48 12.92 -27.80
C THR A 209 13.47 13.96 -27.32
N ARG A 210 12.83 13.72 -26.16
CA ARG A 210 11.68 14.47 -25.63
C ARG A 210 10.54 14.59 -26.63
N LYS A 211 10.27 13.50 -27.36
CA LYS A 211 9.19 13.42 -28.35
C LYS A 211 8.19 12.33 -28.00
N LEU A 212 6.94 12.56 -28.38
CA LEU A 212 5.89 11.55 -28.28
C LEU A 212 6.01 10.60 -29.48
N GLU A 213 6.18 9.32 -29.18
CA GLU A 213 6.44 8.26 -30.17
C GLU A 213 5.59 7.03 -29.80
N PRO A 214 5.17 6.19 -30.76
CA PRO A 214 4.54 4.92 -30.44
C PRO A 214 5.54 4.00 -29.70
N LEU A 215 5.09 3.32 -28.65
CA LEU A 215 5.93 2.40 -27.89
C LEU A 215 6.44 1.26 -28.80
N PRO A 216 7.76 1.07 -28.97
CA PRO A 216 8.28 -0.03 -29.76
C PRO A 216 8.00 -1.39 -29.09
N THR A 217 7.73 -2.41 -29.89
CA THR A 217 7.43 -3.77 -29.42
C THR A 217 8.59 -4.35 -28.60
N GLY A 218 8.27 -4.94 -27.45
CA GLY A 218 9.26 -5.63 -26.60
C GLY A 218 10.19 -4.70 -25.81
N VAL A 219 10.00 -3.38 -25.86
CA VAL A 219 10.88 -2.43 -25.17
C VAL A 219 10.35 -2.06 -23.78
N LYS A 220 11.26 -1.83 -22.85
CA LYS A 220 10.94 -1.41 -21.49
C LYS A 220 10.38 0.01 -21.47
N PHE A 221 9.37 0.24 -20.64
CA PHE A 221 8.86 1.59 -20.39
C PHE A 221 8.51 1.79 -18.91
N ALA A 222 8.60 3.04 -18.48
CA ALA A 222 8.16 3.47 -17.16
C ALA A 222 6.82 4.20 -17.27
N ALA A 223 6.04 4.20 -16.20
CA ALA A 223 4.85 5.03 -16.07
C ALA A 223 5.02 6.05 -14.94
N LEU A 224 4.50 7.26 -15.10
CA LEU A 224 4.46 8.27 -14.05
C LEU A 224 3.06 8.32 -13.40
N SER A 225 3.02 8.21 -12.08
CA SER A 225 1.84 8.49 -11.27
C SER A 225 2.12 9.71 -10.38
N TYR A 226 1.37 10.79 -10.59
CA TYR A 226 1.60 12.08 -9.94
C TYR A 226 0.31 12.92 -9.86
N VAL A 227 0.37 14.04 -9.12
CA VAL A 227 -0.75 14.98 -9.02
C VAL A 227 -0.66 16.03 -10.12
N TRP A 228 -1.69 16.14 -10.97
CA TRP A 228 -1.73 17.07 -12.10
C TRP A 228 -1.75 18.57 -11.70
N GLY A 229 -2.06 18.88 -10.44
CA GLY A 229 -2.27 20.24 -9.92
C GLY A 229 -3.58 20.89 -10.43
N ASP A 230 -3.87 22.08 -9.91
CA ASP A 230 -5.06 22.88 -10.26
C ASP A 230 -4.81 23.90 -11.39
N SER A 231 -3.67 23.82 -12.07
CA SER A 231 -3.26 24.84 -13.03
C SER A 231 -4.22 24.92 -14.24
N ALA A 232 -4.67 26.15 -14.52
CA ALA A 232 -5.57 26.54 -15.62
C ALA A 232 -5.06 26.22 -17.05
N SER A 233 -3.89 25.59 -17.17
CA SER A 233 -3.32 25.01 -18.39
C SER A 233 -3.87 23.62 -18.70
N ALA A 234 -5.17 23.38 -18.41
CA ALA A 234 -5.85 22.11 -18.71
C ALA A 234 -6.01 21.84 -20.23
N ASN A 235 -5.69 22.81 -21.09
CA ASN A 235 -5.91 22.74 -22.54
C ASN A 235 -4.62 22.67 -23.38
N GLU A 236 -3.43 22.66 -22.79
CA GLU A 236 -2.20 22.52 -23.59
C GLU A 236 -1.90 21.04 -23.85
N SER A 237 -2.21 20.63 -25.08
CA SER A 237 -1.58 19.50 -25.74
C SER A 237 -0.05 19.68 -25.68
N TYR A 238 0.67 18.58 -25.44
CA TYR A 238 2.14 18.42 -25.41
C TYR A 238 2.97 19.72 -25.49
N PRO A 239 3.81 20.04 -24.48
CA PRO A 239 4.42 21.36 -24.36
C PRO A 239 5.13 21.79 -25.65
N SER A 240 4.71 22.95 -26.19
CA SER A 240 5.26 23.53 -27.42
C SER A 240 6.76 23.84 -27.30
N THR A 241 7.25 24.01 -26.07
CA THR A 241 8.62 24.38 -25.73
C THR A 241 9.56 23.20 -25.50
N SER A 242 9.11 21.94 -25.65
CA SER A 242 9.86 20.71 -25.32
C SER A 242 10.35 20.61 -23.86
N VAL A 243 9.90 21.51 -22.99
CA VAL A 243 10.22 21.52 -21.56
C VAL A 243 8.97 21.08 -20.81
N PHE A 244 9.11 20.02 -20.02
CA PHE A 244 8.04 19.56 -19.14
C PHE A 244 8.12 20.25 -17.77
N PRO A 245 7.03 20.28 -17.00
CA PRO A 245 7.08 20.62 -15.58
C PRO A 245 8.10 19.76 -14.80
N GLN A 246 8.61 20.32 -13.70
CA GLN A 246 9.76 19.77 -12.98
C GLN A 246 9.59 18.30 -12.57
N THR A 247 8.41 17.89 -12.10
CA THR A 247 8.14 16.50 -11.70
C THR A 247 8.34 15.53 -12.87
N ILE A 248 8.00 15.94 -14.10
CA ILE A 248 8.15 15.11 -15.29
C ILE A 248 9.60 15.11 -15.79
N GLU A 249 10.30 16.25 -15.76
CA GLU A 249 11.74 16.29 -16.10
C GLU A 249 12.57 15.42 -15.14
N ASP A 250 12.24 15.45 -13.86
CA ASP A 250 12.87 14.59 -12.85
C ASP A 250 12.54 13.12 -13.10
N THR A 251 11.30 12.82 -13.52
CA THR A 251 10.89 11.46 -13.87
C THR A 251 11.64 10.95 -15.10
N ILE A 252 11.83 11.79 -16.12
CA ILE A 252 12.66 11.48 -17.30
C ILE A 252 14.10 11.16 -16.85
N THR A 253 14.65 11.97 -15.94
CA THR A 253 15.98 11.76 -15.37
C THR A 253 16.06 10.42 -14.64
N VAL A 254 15.08 10.12 -13.78
CA VAL A 254 15.00 8.85 -13.05
C VAL A 254 14.90 7.66 -14.00
N ALA A 255 14.04 7.75 -15.03
CA ALA A 255 13.87 6.69 -16.03
C ALA A 255 15.20 6.37 -16.74
N LEU A 256 15.91 7.41 -17.20
CA LEU A 256 17.23 7.25 -17.83
C LEU A 256 18.27 6.66 -16.88
N GLN A 257 18.30 7.11 -15.62
CA GLN A 257 19.24 6.60 -14.60
C GLN A 257 19.04 5.10 -14.31
N VAL A 258 17.81 4.58 -14.43
CA VAL A 258 17.52 3.14 -14.27
C VAL A 258 17.52 2.38 -15.60
N GLY A 259 17.91 3.01 -16.72
CA GLY A 259 18.05 2.37 -18.03
C GLY A 259 16.74 2.18 -18.80
N ILE A 260 15.73 3.01 -18.56
CA ILE A 260 14.45 3.00 -19.27
C ILE A 260 14.33 4.27 -20.13
N ASN A 261 14.18 4.07 -21.44
CA ASN A 261 14.17 5.18 -22.42
C ASN A 261 12.78 5.71 -22.78
N PHE A 262 11.72 5.02 -22.35
CA PHE A 262 10.34 5.39 -22.68
C PHE A 262 9.53 5.62 -21.42
N LEU A 263 8.83 6.75 -21.37
CA LEU A 263 8.02 7.17 -20.24
C LEU A 263 6.58 7.43 -20.68
N TRP A 264 5.64 6.74 -20.05
CA TRP A 264 4.22 7.00 -20.18
C TRP A 264 3.76 7.99 -19.10
N VAL A 265 3.16 9.10 -19.52
CA VAL A 265 2.56 10.10 -18.64
C VAL A 265 1.13 10.33 -19.11
N ASP A 266 0.16 9.98 -18.28
CA ASP A 266 -1.28 10.07 -18.57
C ASP A 266 -1.69 11.37 -19.27
N ARG A 267 -1.24 12.53 -18.78
CA ARG A 267 -1.56 13.87 -19.30
C ARG A 267 -1.08 14.11 -20.74
N TYR A 268 -0.02 13.45 -21.18
CA TYR A 268 0.59 13.69 -22.50
C TYR A 268 0.44 12.52 -23.45
N CYS A 269 0.36 11.30 -22.93
CA CYS A 269 0.31 10.07 -23.71
C CYS A 269 -1.13 9.63 -24.01
N VAL A 270 -2.11 10.08 -23.22
CA VAL A 270 -3.52 9.89 -23.51
C VAL A 270 -4.03 11.08 -24.31
N PRO A 271 -4.80 10.86 -25.40
CA PRO A 271 -5.48 11.96 -26.11
C PRO A 271 -6.36 12.76 -25.15
N GLN A 272 -6.19 14.08 -25.12
CA GLN A 272 -6.97 14.95 -24.21
C GLN A 272 -8.38 15.22 -24.74
N GLN A 273 -8.54 15.26 -26.06
CA GLN A 273 -9.83 15.40 -26.74
C GLN A 273 -10.66 14.11 -26.61
N GLU A 274 -11.98 14.25 -26.54
CA GLU A 274 -12.88 13.10 -26.54
C GLU A 274 -12.79 12.35 -27.87
N CYS A 275 -12.20 11.14 -27.84
CA CYS A 275 -12.08 10.26 -28.99
C CYS A 275 -12.19 8.78 -28.56
N PRO A 276 -12.49 7.86 -29.50
CA PRO A 276 -12.55 6.42 -29.21
C PRO A 276 -11.28 5.88 -28.53
N GLU A 277 -10.12 6.37 -28.94
CA GLU A 277 -8.81 5.97 -28.41
C GLU A 277 -8.64 6.38 -26.94
N LYS A 278 -9.10 7.58 -26.57
CA LYS A 278 -9.11 8.04 -25.17
C LYS A 278 -9.94 7.10 -24.31
N ARG A 279 -11.15 6.74 -24.78
CA ARG A 279 -12.05 5.83 -24.05
C ARG A 279 -11.42 4.45 -23.88
N GLU A 280 -10.81 3.90 -24.92
CA GLU A 280 -10.11 2.62 -24.86
C GLU A 280 -8.94 2.67 -23.88
N GLN A 281 -8.11 3.71 -23.92
CA GLN A 281 -6.98 3.85 -23.01
C GLN A 281 -7.41 4.03 -21.56
N ILE A 282 -8.46 4.81 -21.28
CA ILE A 282 -9.01 4.96 -19.92
C ILE A 282 -9.52 3.61 -19.40
N GLN A 283 -10.27 2.86 -20.21
CA GLN A 283 -10.77 1.53 -19.84
C GLN A 283 -9.63 0.52 -19.60
N LYS A 284 -8.50 0.68 -20.30
CA LYS A 284 -7.32 -0.18 -20.19
C LYS A 284 -6.19 0.43 -19.36
N MET A 285 -6.43 1.51 -18.62
CA MET A 285 -5.35 2.25 -17.93
C MET A 285 -4.64 1.37 -16.89
N HIS A 286 -5.39 0.52 -16.21
CA HIS A 286 -4.85 -0.49 -15.29
C HIS A 286 -3.85 -1.44 -15.96
N LYS A 287 -4.06 -1.79 -17.24
CA LYS A 287 -3.11 -2.62 -18.01
C LYS A 287 -1.82 -1.87 -18.29
N ILE A 288 -1.88 -0.58 -18.62
CA ILE A 288 -0.68 0.23 -18.86
C ILE A 288 0.21 0.25 -17.61
N TYR A 289 -0.37 0.57 -16.45
CA TYR A 289 0.37 0.57 -15.17
C TYR A 289 0.85 -0.82 -14.74
N ARG A 290 0.05 -1.87 -14.98
CA ARG A 290 0.43 -3.24 -14.66
C ARG A 290 1.59 -3.72 -15.54
N GLU A 291 1.56 -3.41 -16.83
CA GLU A 291 2.56 -3.83 -17.83
C GLU A 291 3.83 -2.97 -17.84
N ALA A 292 3.81 -1.78 -17.23
CA ALA A 292 4.99 -0.96 -17.05
C ALA A 292 6.10 -1.75 -16.31
N ASP A 293 7.35 -1.55 -16.74
CA ASP A 293 8.51 -2.16 -16.09
C ASP A 293 8.81 -1.48 -14.75
N LEU A 294 8.45 -0.20 -14.63
CA LEU A 294 8.54 0.58 -13.42
C LEU A 294 7.49 1.70 -13.40
N THR A 295 6.72 1.81 -12.33
CA THR A 295 5.91 3.00 -12.07
C THR A 295 6.64 3.91 -11.11
N ILE A 296 6.96 5.12 -11.56
CA ILE A 296 7.55 6.18 -10.73
C ILE A 296 6.39 6.94 -10.08
N ILE A 297 6.35 6.96 -8.75
CA ILE A 297 5.30 7.60 -7.98
C ILE A 297 5.86 8.87 -7.33
N ALA A 298 5.37 10.02 -7.78
CA ALA A 298 5.61 11.31 -7.14
C ALA A 298 4.60 11.49 -6.00
N ALA A 299 4.91 10.92 -4.84
CA ALA A 299 4.04 11.04 -3.66
C ALA A 299 4.26 12.35 -2.90
N ALA A 300 5.46 12.93 -3.00
CA ALA A 300 5.77 14.28 -2.52
C ALA A 300 5.15 15.36 -3.42
N GLY A 301 4.78 16.48 -2.80
CA GLY A 301 4.20 17.62 -3.50
C GLY A 301 2.70 17.53 -3.80
N ASP A 302 2.18 18.62 -4.35
CA ASP A 302 0.77 18.82 -4.67
C ASP A 302 0.54 19.13 -6.16
N GLY A 303 1.57 19.06 -6.99
CA GLY A 303 1.48 19.44 -8.40
C GLY A 303 2.68 19.07 -9.28
N PRO A 304 2.59 19.39 -10.58
CA PRO A 304 3.58 19.05 -11.60
C PRO A 304 4.90 19.81 -11.48
N ASP A 305 4.90 20.95 -10.79
CA ASP A 305 6.07 21.84 -10.65
C ASP A 305 6.89 21.56 -9.38
N TYR A 306 6.46 20.61 -8.54
CA TYR A 306 7.12 20.33 -7.26
C TYR A 306 8.50 19.66 -7.43
N GLY A 307 8.65 18.81 -8.45
CA GLY A 307 9.84 17.98 -8.64
C GLY A 307 9.82 16.68 -7.83
N LEU A 308 10.86 15.86 -7.97
CA LEU A 308 11.08 14.66 -7.18
C LEU A 308 12.18 14.90 -6.13
N PRO A 309 11.89 14.72 -4.83
CA PRO A 309 12.87 14.91 -3.78
C PRO A 309 14.12 14.00 -3.91
N GLY A 310 15.29 14.62 -3.90
CA GLY A 310 16.60 14.00 -4.14
C GLY A 310 16.98 13.91 -5.63
N ILE A 311 16.24 14.58 -6.52
CA ILE A 311 16.59 14.78 -7.94
C ILE A 311 16.85 16.26 -8.22
N SER A 312 15.81 17.08 -8.37
CA SER A 312 15.95 18.54 -8.55
C SER A 312 15.77 19.31 -7.25
N THR A 313 15.01 18.77 -6.31
CA THR A 313 14.74 19.40 -5.00
C THR A 313 15.38 18.59 -3.88
N PRO A 314 16.12 19.21 -2.95
CA PRO A 314 16.59 18.52 -1.76
C PRO A 314 15.41 18.05 -0.90
N ARG A 315 15.57 16.89 -0.28
CA ARG A 315 14.57 16.34 0.66
C ARG A 315 14.45 17.23 1.89
N VAL A 316 13.20 17.57 2.21
CA VAL A 316 12.86 18.46 3.33
C VAL A 316 13.00 17.73 4.67
N SER A 317 12.78 16.41 4.70
CA SER A 317 12.60 15.63 5.94
C SER A 317 13.36 14.31 5.94
N ALA A 318 14.68 14.32 5.64
CA ALA A 318 15.52 13.12 5.82
C ALA A 318 15.33 12.53 7.25
N PRO A 319 15.41 11.21 7.46
CA PRO A 319 15.07 10.54 8.72
C PRO A 319 15.67 11.30 9.89
N SER A 320 14.80 11.89 10.69
CA SER A 320 15.05 13.06 11.53
C SER A 320 15.86 12.76 12.80
N VAL A 321 16.61 11.66 12.82
CA VAL A 321 17.30 11.17 14.00
C VAL A 321 18.69 10.65 13.62
N ASP A 322 19.72 11.37 14.07
CA ASP A 322 21.12 10.96 14.15
C ASP A 322 21.62 11.30 15.56
N LEU A 323 21.51 10.34 16.47
CA LEU A 323 21.86 10.52 17.89
C LEU A 323 23.22 9.92 18.16
N ARG A 324 24.08 10.69 18.85
CA ARG A 324 25.37 10.20 19.34
C ARG A 324 25.30 10.04 20.85
N LEU A 325 25.16 8.80 21.30
CA LEU A 325 25.06 8.42 22.72
C LEU A 325 26.30 7.57 23.06
N GLY A 326 27.33 8.23 23.58
CA GLY A 326 28.58 7.60 23.95
C GLY A 326 29.31 7.09 22.71
N ALA A 327 29.63 5.79 22.69
CA ALA A 327 30.20 5.11 21.54
C ALA A 327 29.16 4.81 20.44
N HIS A 328 27.87 4.89 20.74
CA HIS A 328 26.80 4.49 19.84
C HIS A 328 26.30 5.67 19.01
N ARG A 329 26.06 5.40 17.73
CA ARG A 329 25.37 6.32 16.82
C ARG A 329 24.06 5.69 16.38
N LEU A 330 22.94 6.19 16.88
CA LEU A 330 21.61 5.65 16.55
C LEU A 330 20.96 6.49 15.47
N VAL A 331 20.46 5.83 14.42
CA VAL A 331 19.75 6.47 13.33
C VAL A 331 18.36 5.85 13.13
N SER A 332 17.41 6.67 12.66
CA SER A 332 16.07 6.19 12.33
C SER A 332 16.04 5.54 10.95
N THR A 333 15.29 4.45 10.80
CA THR A 333 14.97 3.85 9.50
C THR A 333 13.97 4.69 8.69
N GLY A 334 13.37 5.73 9.29
CA GLY A 334 12.31 6.53 8.70
C GLY A 334 10.97 5.80 8.62
N ARG A 335 9.92 6.51 8.20
CA ARG A 335 8.58 5.92 8.06
C ARG A 335 8.55 4.83 7.01
N SER A 336 7.60 3.90 7.13
CA SER A 336 7.30 2.99 6.03
C SER A 336 6.78 3.75 4.81
N ALA A 337 6.90 3.16 3.61
CA ALA A 337 6.36 3.76 2.40
C ALA A 337 4.88 4.12 2.61
N GLN A 338 4.13 3.19 3.21
CA GLN A 338 2.73 3.37 3.55
C GLN A 338 2.49 4.58 4.48
N GLU A 339 3.20 4.66 5.61
CA GLU A 339 3.07 5.77 6.57
C GLU A 339 3.49 7.12 5.96
N ALA A 340 4.51 7.11 5.10
CA ALA A 340 5.00 8.30 4.41
C ALA A 340 3.99 8.82 3.38
N ILE A 341 3.32 7.91 2.66
CA ILE A 341 2.40 8.24 1.57
C ILE A 341 0.99 8.55 2.08
N ARG A 342 0.53 7.95 3.18
CA ARG A 342 -0.87 7.96 3.63
C ARG A 342 -1.55 9.34 3.64
N ASN A 343 -0.86 10.39 4.05
CA ASN A 343 -1.40 11.74 4.19
C ASN A 343 -1.01 12.67 3.02
N THR A 344 -0.42 12.14 1.96
CA THR A 344 -0.02 12.92 0.78
C THR A 344 -1.23 13.29 -0.08
N THR A 345 -1.11 14.38 -0.84
CA THR A 345 -2.11 14.74 -1.86
C THR A 345 -2.29 13.61 -2.86
N TRP A 346 -1.20 12.94 -3.25
CA TRP A 346 -1.22 11.76 -4.12
C TRP A 346 -2.14 10.66 -3.56
N ALA A 347 -1.98 10.26 -2.30
CA ALA A 347 -2.79 9.20 -1.68
C ALA A 347 -4.26 9.58 -1.51
N SER A 348 -4.58 10.87 -1.50
CA SER A 348 -5.96 11.34 -1.38
C SER A 348 -6.74 11.25 -2.69
N ARG A 349 -6.09 11.11 -3.86
CA ARG A 349 -6.76 11.08 -5.17
C ARG A 349 -7.29 9.70 -5.51
N ALA A 350 -8.45 9.65 -6.15
CA ALA A 350 -9.10 8.40 -6.54
C ALA A 350 -8.30 7.65 -7.63
N TRP A 351 -7.92 8.34 -8.71
CA TRP A 351 -7.19 7.74 -9.84
C TRP A 351 -5.87 7.08 -9.42
N THR A 352 -5.10 7.74 -8.55
CA THR A 352 -3.81 7.24 -8.06
C THR A 352 -3.93 5.91 -7.28
N PHE A 353 -5.12 5.56 -6.79
CA PHE A 353 -5.35 4.28 -6.12
C PHE A 353 -5.13 3.10 -7.06
N GLN A 354 -5.74 3.15 -8.24
CA GLN A 354 -5.56 2.12 -9.27
C GLN A 354 -4.10 2.10 -9.71
N GLU A 355 -3.51 3.26 -9.98
CA GLU A 355 -2.14 3.41 -10.47
C GLU A 355 -1.13 2.74 -9.53
N GLY A 356 -1.22 3.02 -8.23
CA GLY A 356 -0.37 2.38 -7.23
C GLY A 356 -0.70 0.90 -6.98
N LEU A 357 -1.98 0.52 -6.97
CA LEU A 357 -2.36 -0.85 -6.66
C LEU A 357 -1.92 -1.83 -7.75
N VAL A 358 -2.17 -1.51 -9.02
CA VAL A 358 -1.98 -2.46 -10.13
C VAL A 358 -0.53 -2.54 -10.63
N SER A 359 0.30 -1.57 -10.27
CA SER A 359 1.71 -1.52 -10.70
C SER A 359 2.56 -2.61 -10.04
N ARG A 360 3.27 -3.40 -10.85
CA ARG A 360 4.13 -4.50 -10.38
C ARG A 360 5.37 -4.02 -9.62
N ARG A 361 5.97 -2.92 -10.08
CA ARG A 361 7.14 -2.28 -9.46
C ARG A 361 6.86 -0.79 -9.31
N LYS A 362 7.11 -0.26 -8.12
CA LYS A 362 6.84 1.13 -7.75
C LYS A 362 8.08 1.75 -7.16
N LEU A 363 8.61 2.79 -7.78
CA LEU A 363 9.65 3.63 -7.20
C LEU A 363 8.98 4.88 -6.64
N VAL A 364 8.84 4.95 -5.31
CA VAL A 364 8.07 6.00 -4.64
C VAL A 364 8.99 7.05 -4.07
N PHE A 365 8.79 8.29 -4.51
CA PHE A 365 9.48 9.48 -4.02
C PHE A 365 8.62 10.18 -2.98
N THR A 366 9.11 10.26 -1.74
CA THR A 366 8.51 11.03 -0.64
C THR A 366 9.46 12.14 -0.20
N ASP A 367 9.01 13.04 0.67
CA ASP A 367 9.85 14.09 1.26
C ASP A 367 10.95 13.56 2.18
N GLU A 368 10.91 12.27 2.55
CA GLU A 368 11.83 11.63 3.49
C GLU A 368 12.90 10.79 2.78
N GLN A 369 12.49 9.86 1.92
CA GLN A 369 13.37 8.93 1.23
C GLN A 369 12.69 8.28 0.03
N VAL A 370 13.45 7.52 -0.75
CA VAL A 370 12.91 6.71 -1.85
C VAL A 370 12.68 5.27 -1.41
N TYR A 371 11.58 4.70 -1.89
CA TYR A 371 11.16 3.32 -1.65
C TYR A 371 11.01 2.59 -2.97
N LEU A 372 11.46 1.34 -3.07
CA LEU A 372 11.05 0.43 -4.15
C LEU A 372 10.12 -0.62 -3.58
N HIS A 373 8.92 -0.74 -4.14
CA HIS A 373 7.98 -1.80 -3.77
C HIS A 373 7.60 -2.61 -5.00
N CYS A 374 7.85 -3.91 -4.95
CA CYS A 374 7.42 -4.88 -5.95
C CYS A 374 6.28 -5.76 -5.40
N MET A 375 5.92 -6.85 -6.09
CA MET A 375 4.82 -7.73 -5.65
C MET A 375 5.17 -8.61 -4.46
N GLU A 376 6.47 -8.77 -4.16
CA GLU A 376 6.95 -9.65 -3.09
C GLU A 376 7.67 -8.88 -1.97
N ARG A 377 8.18 -7.67 -2.25
CA ARG A 377 9.13 -6.99 -1.36
C ARG A 377 9.10 -5.48 -1.43
N GLU A 378 9.42 -4.85 -0.30
CA GLU A 378 9.74 -3.42 -0.16
C GLU A 378 11.23 -3.23 0.15
N PHE A 379 11.84 -2.23 -0.49
CA PHE A 379 13.17 -1.73 -0.22
C PHE A 379 13.11 -0.25 0.16
N ARG A 380 14.04 0.17 1.01
CA ARG A 380 14.15 1.53 1.53
C ARG A 380 15.55 2.04 1.39
N GLU A 381 15.70 3.32 1.11
CA GLU A 381 17.01 3.92 0.95
C GLU A 381 17.82 3.94 2.25
N THR A 382 17.19 4.06 3.41
CA THR A 382 17.84 4.05 4.73
C THR A 382 18.36 2.68 5.14
N ILE A 383 17.98 1.61 4.45
CA ILE A 383 18.33 0.23 4.82
C ILE A 383 19.16 -0.37 3.69
N GLU A 384 20.40 -0.73 4.00
CA GLU A 384 21.23 -1.56 3.13
C GLU A 384 21.09 -3.03 3.51
N GLN A 385 20.95 -3.88 2.50
CA GLN A 385 20.61 -5.29 2.65
C GLN A 385 21.62 -6.18 1.94
N ASP A 386 21.85 -7.38 2.49
CA ASP A 386 22.70 -8.40 1.88
C ASP A 386 21.89 -9.23 0.88
N PHE A 387 22.04 -8.94 -0.42
CA PHE A 387 21.26 -9.60 -1.47
C PHE A 387 21.52 -11.11 -1.61
N ASP A 388 22.69 -11.62 -1.19
CA ASP A 388 22.98 -13.06 -1.24
C ASP A 388 22.21 -13.80 -0.14
N LEU A 389 22.09 -13.19 1.04
CA LEU A 389 21.19 -13.68 2.08
C LEU A 389 19.72 -13.49 1.72
N LEU A 390 19.36 -12.40 1.01
CA LEU A 390 17.99 -12.19 0.55
C LEU A 390 17.54 -13.39 -0.30
N ALA A 391 18.32 -13.74 -1.32
CA ALA A 391 18.01 -14.82 -2.26
C ALA A 391 17.89 -16.21 -1.60
N GLN A 392 18.61 -16.46 -0.51
CA GLN A 392 18.55 -17.73 0.24
C GLN A 392 17.32 -17.84 1.16
N THR A 393 16.73 -16.70 1.54
CA THR A 393 15.58 -16.61 2.44
C THR A 393 14.25 -16.45 1.73
N ASP A 394 14.27 -16.35 0.40
CA ASP A 394 13.08 -16.30 -0.44
C ASP A 394 12.38 -17.67 -0.42
N THR A 395 11.69 -17.95 0.68
CA THR A 395 10.60 -18.92 0.67
C THR A 395 9.44 -18.28 -0.06
N PRO A 396 8.80 -18.98 -1.02
CA PRO A 396 7.57 -18.53 -1.67
C PRO A 396 6.41 -18.60 -0.67
N ASP A 397 6.46 -17.78 0.38
CA ASP A 397 5.32 -17.57 1.28
C ASP A 397 4.31 -16.73 0.51
N LEU A 398 3.43 -17.44 -0.22
CA LEU A 398 2.11 -17.06 -0.75
C LEU A 398 1.83 -15.54 -0.72
N CYS A 399 2.52 -14.77 -1.56
CA CYS A 399 2.16 -13.39 -1.79
C CYS A 399 0.98 -13.35 -2.75
N ASN A 400 -0.19 -13.01 -2.24
CA ASN A 400 -1.34 -12.70 -3.09
C ASN A 400 -1.00 -11.43 -3.91
N PRO A 401 -1.21 -11.40 -5.24
CA PRO A 401 -0.92 -10.22 -6.08
C PRO A 401 -1.64 -8.93 -5.64
N PHE A 402 -2.62 -9.01 -4.74
CA PHE A 402 -3.25 -7.85 -4.14
C PHE A 402 -2.64 -7.39 -2.81
N GLN A 403 -1.57 -8.02 -2.34
CA GLN A 403 -0.75 -7.57 -1.22
C GLN A 403 0.12 -6.37 -1.63
N CYS A 404 -0.51 -5.30 -2.13
CA CYS A 404 0.16 -4.01 -2.22
C CYS A 404 0.24 -3.41 -0.80
N ARG A 405 1.36 -3.63 -0.10
CA ARG A 405 1.54 -3.17 1.28
C ARG A 405 1.61 -1.65 1.41
N ILE A 406 1.98 -0.93 0.34
CA ILE A 406 1.86 0.55 0.24
C ILE A 406 0.42 1.04 0.44
N LEU A 407 -0.59 0.25 0.05
CA LEU A 407 -1.99 0.67 0.08
C LEU A 407 -2.84 -0.11 1.10
N HIS A 408 -2.25 -0.99 1.92
CA HIS A 408 -2.97 -1.75 2.96
C HIS A 408 -4.00 -2.77 2.45
N LEU A 409 -3.79 -3.33 1.26
CA LEU A 409 -4.96 -3.75 0.51
C LEU A 409 -5.53 -5.13 0.85
N ILE A 410 -4.77 -6.17 1.17
CA ILE A 410 -5.39 -7.45 1.54
C ILE A 410 -4.56 -8.23 2.59
N PRO A 411 -5.13 -8.61 3.75
CA PRO A 411 -4.57 -9.64 4.62
C PRO A 411 -4.28 -10.96 3.89
N ASP A 412 -3.33 -11.76 4.38
CA ASP A 412 -2.79 -12.95 3.71
C ASP A 412 -3.83 -14.04 3.28
N ASN A 413 -5.11 -13.91 3.63
CA ASN A 413 -6.15 -14.95 3.47
C ASN A 413 -7.56 -14.48 3.03
N VAL A 414 -7.74 -13.28 2.45
CA VAL A 414 -9.14 -12.76 2.28
C VAL A 414 -9.88 -13.25 1.02
N GLY A 415 -9.21 -13.97 0.10
CA GLY A 415 -9.83 -14.47 -1.14
C GLY A 415 -10.56 -13.36 -1.93
N ALA A 416 -11.58 -13.72 -2.72
CA ALA A 416 -12.38 -12.75 -3.48
C ALA A 416 -13.06 -11.67 -2.62
N LYS A 417 -13.25 -11.90 -1.31
CA LYS A 417 -13.85 -10.93 -0.37
C LYS A 417 -12.92 -9.76 -0.03
N GLY A 418 -11.62 -9.87 -0.33
CA GLY A 418 -10.64 -8.82 -0.03
C GLY A 418 -10.93 -7.48 -0.71
N VAL A 419 -11.65 -7.52 -1.85
CA VAL A 419 -12.10 -6.35 -2.60
C VAL A 419 -12.90 -5.36 -1.74
N HIS A 420 -13.67 -5.83 -0.74
CA HIS A 420 -14.49 -4.96 0.09
C HIS A 420 -13.65 -4.00 0.93
N SER A 421 -12.46 -4.41 1.39
CA SER A 421 -11.53 -3.48 2.06
C SER A 421 -11.09 -2.38 1.11
N LEU A 422 -10.80 -2.74 -0.15
CA LEU A 422 -10.38 -1.81 -1.19
C LEU A 422 -11.47 -0.80 -1.52
N THR A 423 -12.74 -1.23 -1.52
CA THR A 423 -13.87 -0.31 -1.74
C THR A 423 -13.94 0.75 -0.65
N GLY A 424 -13.71 0.36 0.61
CA GLY A 424 -13.67 1.30 1.72
C GLY A 424 -12.52 2.30 1.58
N ASP A 425 -11.31 1.81 1.34
CA ASP A 425 -10.11 2.66 1.21
C ASP A 425 -10.16 3.59 -0.02
N PHE A 426 -10.84 3.19 -1.09
CA PHE A 426 -11.04 4.03 -2.26
C PHE A 426 -12.16 5.06 -2.06
N SER A 427 -13.26 4.68 -1.43
CA SER A 427 -14.47 5.52 -1.33
C SER A 427 -14.27 6.86 -0.61
N GLU A 428 -13.27 6.95 0.27
CA GLU A 428 -12.87 8.18 0.96
C GLU A 428 -12.04 9.14 0.11
N ARG A 429 -11.56 8.69 -1.07
CA ARG A 429 -10.66 9.47 -1.92
C ARG A 429 -11.39 10.58 -2.66
N LYS A 430 -10.66 11.65 -2.92
CA LYS A 430 -11.09 12.80 -3.71
C LYS A 430 -11.06 12.46 -5.19
N ILE A 431 -12.16 12.76 -5.87
CA ILE A 431 -12.29 12.64 -7.31
C ILE A 431 -12.86 13.94 -7.88
N THR A 432 -12.22 14.47 -8.92
CA THR A 432 -12.59 15.75 -9.53
C THR A 432 -13.93 15.63 -10.26
N TYR A 433 -14.03 14.69 -11.20
CA TYR A 433 -15.25 14.41 -11.94
C TYR A 433 -15.95 13.20 -11.32
N GLN A 434 -17.13 13.41 -10.74
CA GLN A 434 -17.85 12.32 -10.05
C GLN A 434 -18.18 11.16 -10.98
N SER A 435 -18.41 11.42 -12.28
CA SER A 435 -18.61 10.42 -13.33
C SER A 435 -17.45 9.45 -13.53
N ASP A 436 -16.25 9.78 -13.06
CA ASP A 436 -15.07 8.92 -13.19
C ASP A 436 -14.97 7.86 -12.10
N THR A 437 -15.86 7.89 -11.09
CA THR A 437 -15.75 7.02 -9.89
C THR A 437 -15.63 5.55 -10.26
N LEU A 438 -16.45 5.07 -11.20
CA LEU A 438 -16.37 3.68 -11.67
C LEU A 438 -15.06 3.42 -12.42
N ASN A 439 -14.71 4.29 -13.39
CA ASN A 439 -13.52 4.10 -14.22
C ASN A 439 -12.22 4.09 -13.39
N ALA A 440 -12.15 4.91 -12.35
CA ALA A 440 -11.01 4.98 -11.43
C ALA A 440 -10.84 3.73 -10.54
N PHE A 441 -11.85 2.87 -10.44
CA PHE A 441 -11.81 1.62 -9.68
C PHE A 441 -11.94 0.37 -10.56
N LEU A 442 -12.37 0.53 -11.82
CA LEU A 442 -12.72 -0.56 -12.73
C LEU A 442 -11.55 -1.53 -12.95
N GLY A 443 -10.33 -1.03 -13.07
CA GLY A 443 -9.15 -1.87 -13.23
C GLY A 443 -8.93 -2.83 -12.06
N ILE A 444 -9.26 -2.40 -10.84
CA ILE A 444 -9.15 -3.24 -9.64
C ILE A 444 -10.17 -4.37 -9.71
N LEU A 445 -11.40 -4.06 -10.11
CA LEU A 445 -12.45 -5.05 -10.29
C LEU A 445 -12.10 -6.07 -11.38
N ASN A 446 -11.53 -5.61 -12.50
CA ASN A 446 -11.05 -6.48 -13.57
C ASN A 446 -9.94 -7.42 -13.08
N LEU A 447 -9.01 -6.93 -12.26
CA LEU A 447 -7.99 -7.80 -11.67
C LEU A 447 -8.60 -8.90 -10.80
N PHE A 448 -9.62 -8.58 -10.00
CA PHE A 448 -10.31 -9.60 -9.21
C PHE A 448 -11.07 -10.60 -10.08
N GLN A 449 -11.68 -10.15 -11.18
CA GLN A 449 -12.30 -11.06 -12.14
C GLN A 449 -11.27 -12.00 -12.77
N ASP A 450 -10.10 -11.48 -13.14
CA ASP A 450 -9.02 -12.30 -13.73
C ASP A 450 -8.43 -13.28 -12.70
N ALA A 451 -8.28 -12.86 -11.44
CA ALA A 451 -7.72 -13.69 -10.37
C ALA A 451 -8.72 -14.70 -9.81
N PHE A 452 -10.03 -14.42 -9.88
CA PHE A 452 -11.10 -15.25 -9.34
C PHE A 452 -12.22 -15.44 -10.40
N PRO A 453 -11.91 -16.03 -11.56
CA PRO A 453 -12.84 -16.10 -12.69
C PRO A 453 -14.14 -16.82 -12.37
N ASP A 454 -14.10 -17.79 -11.45
CA ASP A 454 -15.27 -18.60 -11.06
C ASP A 454 -15.90 -18.17 -9.73
N ALA A 455 -15.40 -17.11 -9.09
CA ALA A 455 -15.79 -16.73 -7.73
C ALA A 455 -16.04 -15.22 -7.53
N PHE A 456 -15.91 -14.40 -8.60
CA PHE A 456 -16.04 -12.96 -8.48
C PHE A 456 -16.61 -12.29 -9.72
N ARG A 457 -17.65 -11.47 -9.54
CA ARG A 457 -18.14 -10.51 -10.54
C ARG A 457 -18.33 -9.15 -9.87
N HIS A 458 -18.65 -8.12 -10.66
CA HIS A 458 -19.10 -6.85 -10.10
C HIS A 458 -20.27 -6.30 -10.89
N LEU A 459 -21.12 -5.48 -10.28
CA LEU A 459 -22.22 -4.80 -10.97
C LEU A 459 -22.23 -3.33 -10.59
N TRP A 460 -22.08 -2.43 -11.58
CA TRP A 460 -21.96 -1.00 -11.31
C TRP A 460 -20.95 -0.71 -10.18
N GLY A 461 -19.77 -1.33 -10.23
CA GLY A 461 -18.74 -1.20 -9.19
C GLY A 461 -18.98 -1.99 -7.89
N GLN A 462 -20.17 -2.53 -7.66
CA GLN A 462 -20.48 -3.35 -6.49
C GLN A 462 -19.79 -4.72 -6.61
N PRO A 463 -18.87 -5.08 -5.70
CA PRO A 463 -18.20 -6.38 -5.75
C PRO A 463 -19.16 -7.50 -5.34
N ILE A 464 -19.18 -8.59 -6.10
CA ILE A 464 -20.05 -9.75 -5.88
C ILE A 464 -19.15 -10.99 -5.82
N PRO A 465 -18.54 -11.27 -4.66
CA PRO A 465 -17.88 -12.54 -4.43
C PRO A 465 -18.94 -13.63 -4.21
N TYR A 466 -18.76 -14.80 -4.82
CA TYR A 466 -19.65 -15.95 -4.66
C TYR A 466 -18.85 -17.25 -4.51
N SER A 467 -19.49 -18.24 -3.89
CA SER A 467 -19.01 -19.62 -3.84
C SER A 467 -19.84 -20.49 -4.78
N ASN A 468 -19.35 -21.69 -5.07
CA ASN A 468 -20.10 -22.66 -5.87
C ASN A 468 -21.48 -22.97 -5.29
N ASP A 469 -21.60 -22.91 -3.96
CA ASP A 469 -22.77 -23.35 -3.19
C ASP A 469 -23.95 -22.35 -3.20
N ASN A 470 -23.75 -21.09 -3.59
CA ASN A 470 -24.79 -20.06 -3.53
C ASN A 470 -25.13 -19.51 -4.92
N SER A 471 -26.42 -19.32 -5.25
CA SER A 471 -26.80 -18.70 -6.53
C SER A 471 -26.22 -17.29 -6.66
N ILE A 472 -26.07 -16.76 -7.87
CA ILE A 472 -25.61 -15.37 -8.00
C ILE A 472 -26.63 -14.39 -7.37
N GLY A 473 -27.92 -14.75 -7.33
CA GLY A 473 -28.96 -13.94 -6.67
C GLY A 473 -28.64 -13.78 -5.19
N ASP A 474 -28.30 -14.87 -4.51
CA ASP A 474 -27.86 -14.86 -3.10
C ASP A 474 -26.59 -14.04 -2.90
N ALA A 475 -25.67 -14.11 -3.87
CA ALA A 475 -24.45 -13.33 -3.85
C ALA A 475 -24.72 -11.83 -4.04
N VAL A 476 -25.64 -11.45 -4.92
CA VAL A 476 -26.09 -10.06 -5.11
C VAL A 476 -26.71 -9.55 -3.81
N VAL A 477 -27.66 -10.28 -3.21
CA VAL A 477 -28.26 -9.91 -1.92
C VAL A 477 -27.19 -9.70 -0.85
N SER A 478 -26.20 -10.60 -0.80
CA SER A 478 -25.07 -10.48 0.14
C SER A 478 -24.22 -9.24 -0.15
N ALA A 479 -23.98 -8.95 -1.42
CA ALA A 479 -23.20 -7.80 -1.86
C ALA A 479 -23.88 -6.47 -1.54
N LEU A 480 -25.22 -6.44 -1.47
CA LEU A 480 -25.98 -5.26 -1.05
C LEU A 480 -25.82 -4.92 0.45
N ASN A 481 -25.19 -5.80 1.24
CA ASN A 481 -24.92 -5.55 2.65
C ASN A 481 -23.66 -4.67 2.84
N TRP A 482 -23.86 -3.37 2.63
CA TRP A 482 -22.85 -2.35 2.83
C TRP A 482 -23.50 -1.07 3.36
N GLY A 483 -22.69 -0.18 3.93
CA GLY A 483 -23.13 1.10 4.45
C GLY A 483 -22.09 2.19 4.23
N ILE A 484 -22.42 3.42 4.66
CA ILE A 484 -21.55 4.58 4.57
C ILE A 484 -21.35 5.19 5.95
N ILE A 485 -20.10 5.45 6.31
CA ILE A 485 -19.76 6.22 7.51
C ILE A 485 -19.77 7.71 7.17
N GLY A 486 -20.62 8.48 7.85
CA GLY A 486 -20.71 9.94 7.72
C GLY A 486 -21.89 10.43 6.87
N PRO A 487 -21.99 11.75 6.59
CA PRO A 487 -23.03 12.29 5.73
C PRO A 487 -22.82 11.80 4.29
N ALA A 488 -23.69 10.91 3.83
CA ALA A 488 -23.63 10.38 2.48
C ALA A 488 -24.17 11.40 1.47
N GLN A 489 -23.41 11.69 0.42
CA GLN A 489 -23.86 12.52 -0.70
C GLN A 489 -24.07 11.67 -1.95
N ARG A 490 -25.25 11.76 -2.56
CA ARG A 490 -25.65 10.96 -3.72
C ARG A 490 -24.99 11.44 -5.03
N ARG A 491 -24.53 10.50 -5.86
CA ARG A 491 -24.03 10.69 -7.24
C ARG A 491 -25.05 10.21 -8.28
N PRO A 492 -25.97 11.06 -8.78
CA PRO A 492 -27.16 10.62 -9.53
C PRO A 492 -26.87 9.78 -10.78
N ASP A 493 -25.68 9.87 -11.35
CA ASP A 493 -25.28 9.10 -12.53
C ASP A 493 -25.10 7.60 -12.30
N PHE A 494 -24.95 7.16 -11.05
CA PHE A 494 -24.75 5.74 -10.70
C PHE A 494 -25.91 5.20 -9.88
N PRO A 495 -26.11 3.87 -9.77
CA PRO A 495 -27.19 3.31 -8.96
C PRO A 495 -27.06 3.60 -7.47
N SER A 496 -28.17 3.74 -6.76
CA SER A 496 -28.20 4.00 -5.31
C SER A 496 -27.87 2.77 -4.46
N TRP A 497 -28.08 1.57 -5.00
CA TRP A 497 -27.75 0.31 -4.33
C TRP A 497 -26.26 -0.06 -4.42
N SER A 498 -25.47 0.68 -5.20
CA SER A 498 -24.01 0.51 -5.29
C SER A 498 -23.28 1.61 -4.54
N TRP A 499 -22.16 1.25 -3.89
CA TRP A 499 -21.33 2.20 -3.14
C TRP A 499 -20.78 3.34 -4.01
N ILE A 500 -20.54 3.12 -5.30
CA ILE A 500 -20.10 4.18 -6.22
C ILE A 500 -21.15 5.28 -6.41
N GLY A 501 -22.41 4.98 -6.09
CA GLY A 501 -23.51 5.94 -6.07
C GLY A 501 -23.40 7.01 -4.98
N TRP A 502 -22.37 6.94 -4.12
CA TRP A 502 -22.31 7.78 -2.94
C TRP A 502 -20.89 8.23 -2.58
N LYS A 503 -20.78 9.46 -2.10
CA LYS A 503 -19.57 10.01 -1.49
C LYS A 503 -19.60 9.78 0.01
N GLY A 504 -18.52 9.18 0.53
CA GLY A 504 -18.34 8.83 1.94
C GLY A 504 -17.54 7.54 2.08
N LYS A 505 -17.19 7.13 3.30
CA LYS A 505 -16.47 5.89 3.54
C LYS A 505 -17.42 4.70 3.49
N ALA A 506 -17.36 3.93 2.41
CA ALA A 506 -18.06 2.66 2.29
C ALA A 506 -17.47 1.63 3.26
N TYR A 507 -18.33 0.78 3.83
CA TYR A 507 -17.92 -0.40 4.58
C TYR A 507 -18.88 -1.54 4.25
N SER A 508 -18.38 -2.78 4.23
CA SER A 508 -19.22 -3.97 4.07
C SER A 508 -19.48 -4.60 5.42
N THR A 509 -20.71 -5.06 5.61
CA THR A 509 -21.14 -5.82 6.79
C THR A 509 -21.16 -7.30 6.42
N ILE A 510 -20.19 -8.06 6.93
CA ILE A 510 -20.11 -9.50 6.71
C ILE A 510 -21.02 -10.17 7.75
N ASN A 511 -22.33 -10.20 7.48
CA ASN A 511 -23.25 -11.28 7.91
C ASN A 511 -24.70 -10.86 7.73
N ILE A 512 -25.42 -11.56 6.86
CA ILE A 512 -26.86 -11.77 7.00
C ILE A 512 -27.01 -13.27 7.26
N SER A 513 -27.34 -13.65 8.49
CA SER A 513 -27.49 -15.05 8.90
C SER A 513 -28.83 -15.66 8.47
N HIS A 514 -29.77 -14.84 7.97
CA HIS A 514 -31.10 -15.26 7.53
C HIS A 514 -31.43 -14.63 6.16
N LYS A 515 -31.26 -15.39 5.08
CA LYS A 515 -31.49 -14.95 3.68
C LYS A 515 -32.70 -15.60 3.01
N GLU A 516 -33.37 -16.52 3.70
CA GLU A 516 -34.33 -17.46 3.09
C GLU A 516 -35.53 -16.77 2.42
N ASP A 517 -35.74 -15.49 2.70
CA ASP A 517 -36.85 -14.71 2.21
C ASP A 517 -36.45 -13.42 1.47
N VAL A 518 -35.22 -13.23 0.97
CA VAL A 518 -34.84 -12.03 0.17
C VAL A 518 -34.30 -12.45 -1.18
N THR A 519 -34.92 -12.01 -2.27
CA THR A 519 -34.46 -12.19 -3.65
C THR A 519 -34.11 -10.84 -4.28
N ALA A 520 -33.07 -10.83 -5.11
CA ALA A 520 -32.70 -9.68 -5.91
C ALA A 520 -32.63 -10.09 -7.38
N SER A 521 -33.46 -9.46 -8.21
CA SER A 521 -33.53 -9.65 -9.65
C SER A 521 -32.86 -8.47 -10.35
N LEU A 522 -31.92 -8.80 -11.23
CA LEU A 522 -31.22 -7.84 -12.07
C LEU A 522 -32.07 -7.52 -13.29
N LEU A 523 -32.19 -6.24 -13.61
CA LEU A 523 -33.00 -5.78 -14.74
C LEU A 523 -32.11 -5.32 -15.90
N LEU A 524 -32.56 -5.57 -17.12
CA LEU A 524 -32.02 -4.95 -18.32
C LEU A 524 -32.62 -3.54 -18.50
N VAL A 525 -32.01 -2.74 -19.36
CA VAL A 525 -32.45 -1.36 -19.66
C VAL A 525 -33.89 -1.30 -20.19
N ASP A 526 -34.38 -2.35 -20.83
CA ASP A 526 -35.77 -2.48 -21.29
C ASP A 526 -36.77 -2.90 -20.19
N GLY A 527 -36.27 -3.10 -18.95
CA GLY A 527 -37.07 -3.49 -17.79
C GLY A 527 -37.26 -5.00 -17.63
N THR A 528 -36.71 -5.83 -18.53
CA THR A 528 -36.78 -7.29 -18.41
C THR A 528 -35.88 -7.80 -17.28
N ALA A 529 -36.38 -8.73 -16.47
CA ALA A 529 -35.59 -9.39 -15.44
C ALA A 529 -34.74 -10.52 -16.06
N ILE A 530 -33.51 -10.68 -15.57
CA ILE A 530 -32.66 -11.80 -15.96
C ILE A 530 -33.20 -13.06 -15.30
N GLU A 531 -33.75 -13.98 -16.10
CA GLU A 531 -34.39 -15.22 -15.63
C GLU A 531 -33.40 -16.19 -14.96
N ASP A 532 -32.23 -16.38 -15.56
CA ASP A 532 -31.14 -17.18 -14.96
C ASP A 532 -29.94 -16.28 -14.65
N ALA A 533 -29.95 -15.71 -13.45
CA ALA A 533 -28.85 -14.90 -13.00
C ALA A 533 -27.54 -15.72 -12.93
N ASN A 534 -27.57 -17.05 -12.73
CA ASN A 534 -26.34 -17.86 -12.70
C ASN A 534 -25.59 -17.86 -14.03
N ALA A 535 -26.24 -17.53 -15.15
CA ALA A 535 -25.57 -17.32 -16.43
C ALA A 535 -24.51 -16.19 -16.37
N LEU A 536 -24.63 -15.24 -15.43
CA LEU A 536 -23.63 -14.19 -15.18
C LEU A 536 -22.34 -14.72 -14.54
N ARG A 537 -22.31 -15.97 -14.08
CA ARG A 537 -21.07 -16.65 -13.68
C ARG A 537 -20.16 -16.93 -14.88
N ASP A 538 -20.68 -17.02 -16.10
CA ASP A 538 -19.83 -17.08 -17.29
C ASP A 538 -19.34 -15.66 -17.63
N LEU A 539 -18.03 -15.49 -17.79
CA LEU A 539 -17.42 -14.20 -18.08
C LEU A 539 -17.88 -13.65 -19.45
N ASN A 540 -18.03 -14.52 -20.46
CA ASN A 540 -18.46 -14.09 -21.79
C ASN A 540 -19.90 -13.60 -21.76
N THR A 541 -20.78 -14.35 -21.10
CA THR A 541 -22.17 -13.97 -20.89
C THR A 541 -22.27 -12.67 -20.08
N PHE A 542 -21.50 -12.54 -19.00
CA PHE A 542 -21.43 -11.32 -18.21
C PHE A 542 -20.97 -10.10 -19.01
N GLN A 543 -19.90 -10.22 -19.81
CA GLN A 543 -19.40 -9.13 -20.65
C GLN A 543 -20.42 -8.70 -21.71
N ARG A 544 -21.23 -9.63 -22.22
CA ARG A 544 -22.32 -9.33 -23.17
C ARG A 544 -23.50 -8.63 -22.50
N ILE A 545 -23.87 -9.06 -21.28
CA ILE A 545 -25.07 -8.57 -20.57
C ILE A 545 -24.79 -7.29 -19.78
N SER A 546 -23.61 -7.15 -19.17
CA SER A 546 -23.28 -6.01 -18.29
C SER A 546 -23.53 -4.62 -18.88
N PRO A 547 -23.32 -4.34 -20.19
CA PRO A 547 -23.64 -3.03 -20.78
C PRO A 547 -25.15 -2.78 -20.94
N MET A 548 -25.94 -3.84 -20.94
CA MET A 548 -27.40 -3.81 -21.05
C MET A 548 -28.09 -3.78 -19.69
N LEU A 549 -27.34 -3.85 -18.59
CA LEU A 549 -27.90 -3.80 -17.25
C LEU A 549 -28.43 -2.42 -16.93
N SER A 550 -29.63 -2.41 -16.39
CA SER A 550 -30.28 -1.23 -15.86
C SER A 550 -29.52 -0.68 -14.66
N LYS A 551 -29.77 0.59 -14.34
CA LYS A 551 -29.46 1.13 -13.01
C LYS A 551 -30.40 0.56 -11.97
N TYR A 552 -31.54 0.04 -12.39
CA TYR A 552 -32.57 -0.45 -11.50
C TYR A 552 -32.35 -1.93 -11.13
N ILE A 553 -32.60 -2.26 -9.87
CA ILE A 553 -32.76 -3.66 -9.41
C ILE A 553 -34.14 -3.85 -8.81
N LEU A 554 -34.69 -5.04 -8.99
CA LEU A 554 -35.91 -5.46 -8.32
C LEU A 554 -35.52 -6.27 -7.09
N ILE A 555 -35.98 -5.87 -5.92
CA ILE A 555 -35.81 -6.64 -4.69
C ILE A 555 -37.19 -7.07 -4.24
N GLU A 556 -37.35 -8.36 -3.99
CA GLU A 556 -38.53 -8.96 -3.36
C GLU A 556 -38.08 -9.62 -2.07
N ALA A 557 -38.89 -9.54 -1.04
CA ALA A 557 -38.55 -10.16 0.22
C ALA A 557 -39.75 -10.39 1.14
N GLN A 558 -39.58 -11.21 2.15
CA GLN A 558 -40.61 -11.47 3.15
C GLN A 558 -39.99 -11.64 4.54
N THR A 559 -40.62 -11.27 5.67
CA THR A 559 -40.10 -11.53 7.03
C THR A 559 -40.99 -11.22 8.28
N VAL A 560 -41.07 -12.14 9.22
CA VAL A 560 -41.82 -11.89 10.46
C VAL A 560 -40.90 -11.71 11.65
N HIS A 561 -41.07 -10.65 12.45
CA HIS A 561 -40.32 -10.38 13.68
C HIS A 561 -40.60 -11.36 14.84
N ILE A 562 -39.56 -11.66 15.64
CA ILE A 562 -39.62 -12.48 16.87
C ILE A 562 -38.73 -11.83 17.96
N TRP A 563 -39.32 -11.29 19.03
CA TRP A 563 -38.62 -10.66 20.18
C TRP A 563 -37.69 -9.47 19.79
N ASN A 564 -36.43 -9.42 20.23
CA ASN A 564 -35.52 -8.25 20.08
C ASN A 564 -34.90 -8.06 18.68
N TRP A 565 -35.40 -8.74 17.64
CA TRP A 565 -34.85 -8.67 16.28
C TRP A 565 -35.90 -8.32 15.24
N VAL A 566 -35.48 -7.46 14.30
CA VAL A 566 -36.15 -7.17 13.03
C VAL A 566 -35.89 -8.27 12.04
N ILE A 567 -36.97 -8.73 11.43
CA ILE A 567 -36.97 -9.64 10.30
C ILE A 567 -37.69 -8.75 9.23
N ILE A 568 -37.05 -8.49 8.06
CA ILE A 568 -37.27 -7.62 6.83
C ILE A 568 -38.25 -8.01 5.60
N PHE A 569 -39.54 -7.58 5.47
CA PHE A 569 -40.49 -8.08 4.41
C PHE A 569 -40.38 -7.05 3.28
N TRP A 570 -39.97 -7.42 2.07
CA TRP A 570 -40.02 -6.53 0.89
C TRP A 570 -41.15 -6.94 -0.06
N GLY A 571 -42.19 -6.12 -0.18
CA GLY A 571 -42.98 -6.15 -1.42
C GLY A 571 -42.07 -5.90 -2.64
N THR A 572 -42.53 -6.24 -3.85
CA THR A 572 -41.82 -5.90 -5.10
C THR A 572 -41.48 -4.41 -5.16
N GLY A 573 -40.20 -4.07 -5.10
CA GLY A 573 -39.72 -2.68 -5.13
C GLY A 573 -38.62 -2.47 -6.16
N LEU A 574 -38.73 -1.40 -6.95
CA LEU A 574 -37.75 -0.99 -7.95
C LEU A 574 -36.79 0.04 -7.34
N PHE A 575 -35.49 -0.28 -7.27
CA PHE A 575 -34.47 0.59 -6.67
C PHE A 575 -33.58 1.17 -7.75
N VAL A 576 -33.46 2.51 -7.80
CA VAL A 576 -32.64 3.27 -8.77
C VAL A 576 -31.17 3.13 -8.47
#